data_AF-X1QHU9-F1
#
_entry.id   AF-X1QHU9-F1
#
_cell.length_a   1.000
_cell.length_b   1.000
_cell.length_c   1.000
_cell.angle_alpha   90.00
_cell.angle_beta   90.00
_cell.angle_gamma   90.00
#
_symmetry.space_group_name_H-M   'P 1'
#
loop_
_entity.id
_entity.type
_entity.pdbx_description
1 polymer ?
#
loop_
_entity_poly.entity_id
_entity_poly.type
_entity_poly.pdbx_seq_one_letter_code
_entity_poly.pdbx_strand_id
1 'polypeptide(L)'
;MQILTTILQYILAIIGLSLIVIVHELGHFSMAKIGGIHVEEFFIGFGSKLFKFKDRRGTTYGICAIPVGGYNKLLGMDRNESIPPDMKDKSYHNKPFYKKLMVSIDTDC
;
A
#
# COMPACT_ATOMS: atom_id res chain seq x y z
N MET A 1 21.87 33.33 0.00
CA MET A 1 20.44 33.17 0.35
C MET A 1 19.66 32.35 -0.69
N GLN A 2 19.83 32.57 -2.00
CA GLN A 2 19.04 31.85 -3.03
C GLN A 2 19.29 30.32 -3.09
N ILE A 3 20.55 29.86 -2.99
CA ILE A 3 20.86 28.42 -3.03
C ILE A 3 20.19 27.66 -1.88
N LEU A 4 20.20 28.23 -0.67
CA LEU A 4 19.57 27.63 0.51
C LEU A 4 18.05 27.51 0.35
N THR A 5 17.39 28.54 -0.18
CA THR A 5 15.95 28.50 -0.43
C THR A 5 15.57 27.49 -1.51
N THR A 6 16.39 27.34 -2.56
CA THR A 6 16.17 26.35 -3.61
C THR A 6 16.32 24.92 -3.11
N ILE A 7 17.34 24.63 -2.29
CA ILE A 7 17.49 23.32 -1.64
C ILE A 7 16.28 23.00 -0.76
N LEU A 8 15.82 23.98 0.02
CA LEU A 8 14.63 23.80 0.87
C LEU A 8 13.37 23.50 0.04
N GLN A 9 13.17 24.18 -1.09
CA GLN A 9 12.04 23.92 -1.98
C GLN A 9 12.03 22.50 -2.52
N TYR A 10 13.18 21.97 -2.95
CA TYR A 10 13.28 20.58 -3.43
C TYR A 10 12.98 19.57 -2.32
N ILE A 11 13.48 19.81 -1.09
CA ILE A 11 13.19 18.95 0.05
C ILE A 11 11.68 18.94 0.33
N LEU A 12 11.04 20.12 0.36
CA LEU A 12 9.59 20.23 0.58
C LEU A 12 8.79 19.54 -0.54
N ALA A 13 9.22 19.66 -1.79
CA ALA A 13 8.57 18.98 -2.91
C ALA A 13 8.63 17.45 -2.78
N ILE A 14 9.78 16.89 -2.39
CA ILE A 14 9.94 15.45 -2.17
C ILE A 14 9.07 14.97 -0.99
N ILE A 15 9.03 15.74 0.11
CA ILE A 15 8.17 15.43 1.25
C ILE A 15 6.70 15.47 0.85
N GLY A 16 6.27 16.50 0.10
CA GLY A 16 4.91 16.62 -0.40
C GLY A 16 4.52 15.45 -1.31
N LEU A 17 5.37 15.09 -2.26
CA LEU A 17 5.15 13.94 -3.13
C LEU A 17 5.06 12.64 -2.33
N SER A 18 5.95 12.44 -1.35
CA SER A 18 5.95 11.25 -0.49
C SER A 18 4.64 11.14 0.28
N LEU A 19 4.14 12.24 0.83
CA LEU A 19 2.87 12.27 1.55
C LEU A 19 1.68 11.90 0.66
N ILE A 20 1.65 12.41 -0.58
CA ILE A 20 0.59 12.08 -1.54
C ILE A 20 0.58 10.58 -1.84
N VAL A 21 1.75 9.97 -2.10
CA VAL A 21 1.82 8.53 -2.38
C VAL A 21 1.43 7.69 -1.16
N ILE A 22 1.77 8.12 0.05
CA ILE A 22 1.32 7.43 1.27
C ILE A 22 -0.20 7.45 1.39
N VAL A 23 -0.83 8.59 1.14
CA VAL A 23 -2.30 8.72 1.18
C VAL A 23 -2.95 7.87 0.08
N HIS A 24 -2.35 7.81 -1.10
CA HIS A 24 -2.79 6.95 -2.21
C HIS A 24 -2.77 5.46 -1.82
N GLU A 25 -1.66 4.96 -1.28
CA GLU A 25 -1.55 3.58 -0.81
C GLU A 25 -2.52 3.27 0.35
N LEU A 26 -2.81 4.26 1.20
CA LEU A 26 -3.83 4.14 2.25
C LEU A 26 -5.25 4.02 1.68
N GLY A 27 -5.53 4.64 0.53
CA GLY A 27 -6.79 4.50 -0.21
C GLY A 27 -7.00 3.05 -0.68
N HIS A 28 -6.03 2.52 -1.44
CA HIS A 28 -6.04 1.12 -1.89
C HIS A 28 -6.19 0.14 -0.74
N PHE A 29 -5.45 0.35 0.35
CA PHE A 29 -5.53 -0.45 1.57
C PHE A 29 -6.95 -0.44 2.16
N SER A 30 -7.54 0.75 2.26
CA SER A 30 -8.87 0.95 2.85
C SER A 30 -9.94 0.27 2.00
N MET A 31 -9.91 0.44 0.67
CA MET A 31 -10.87 -0.22 -0.21
C MET A 31 -10.70 -1.74 -0.26
N ALA A 32 -9.47 -2.25 -0.15
CA ALA A 32 -9.25 -3.69 -0.05
C ALA A 32 -9.91 -4.25 1.22
N LYS A 33 -9.74 -3.57 2.37
CA LYS A 33 -10.38 -3.95 3.62
C LYS A 33 -11.91 -3.87 3.55
N ILE A 34 -12.47 -2.81 2.97
CA ILE A 34 -13.92 -2.64 2.79
C ILE A 34 -14.48 -3.69 1.81
N GLY A 35 -13.75 -3.98 0.73
CA GLY A 35 -14.08 -5.01 -0.25
C GLY A 35 -14.06 -6.43 0.32
N GLY A 36 -13.52 -6.62 1.52
CA GLY A 36 -13.33 -7.91 2.17
C GLY A 36 -12.21 -8.73 1.51
N ILE A 37 -11.21 -8.03 0.96
CA ILE A 37 -9.98 -8.61 0.43
C ILE A 37 -8.96 -8.63 1.56
N HIS A 38 -8.28 -9.75 1.74
CA HIS A 38 -7.22 -9.84 2.74
C HIS A 38 -5.96 -9.13 2.22
N VAL A 39 -5.43 -8.21 3.02
CA VAL A 39 -4.15 -7.55 2.76
C VAL A 39 -3.10 -8.24 3.63
N GLU A 40 -2.07 -8.81 3.01
CA GLU A 40 -1.00 -9.52 3.71
C GLU A 40 0.06 -8.57 4.25
N GLU A 41 0.46 -7.60 3.44
CA GLU A 41 1.46 -6.59 3.79
C GLU A 41 1.01 -5.19 3.39
N PHE A 42 1.20 -4.22 4.28
CA PHE A 42 1.08 -2.78 4.00
C PHE A 42 2.35 -2.10 4.50
N PHE A 43 3.13 -1.54 3.59
CA PHE A 43 4.38 -0.87 3.94
C PHE A 43 4.41 0.54 3.38
N ILE A 44 4.90 1.45 4.21
CA ILE A 44 5.18 2.83 3.82
C ILE A 44 6.67 2.92 3.47
N GLY A 45 6.96 3.43 2.29
CA GLY A 45 8.30 3.59 1.76
C GLY A 45 8.88 2.36 1.06
N PHE A 46 10.12 2.50 0.59
CA PHE A 46 10.88 1.46 -0.11
C PHE A 46 12.20 1.10 0.59
N GLY A 47 12.76 -0.05 0.20
CA GLY A 47 14.05 -0.54 0.68
C GLY A 47 13.92 -1.43 1.92
N SER A 48 14.95 -1.37 2.79
CA SER A 48 15.01 -2.23 3.97
C SER A 48 13.88 -1.93 4.95
N LYS A 49 13.15 -2.98 5.36
CA LYS A 49 12.08 -2.90 6.36
C LYS A 49 12.70 -2.55 7.72
N LEU A 50 12.47 -1.34 8.23
CA LEU A 50 12.98 -0.88 9.53
C LEU A 50 12.14 -1.44 10.68
N PHE A 51 10.82 -1.32 10.54
CA PHE A 51 9.87 -1.79 11.53
C PHE A 51 8.74 -2.54 10.84
N LYS A 52 8.29 -3.61 11.47
CA LYS A 52 7.11 -4.35 11.06
C LYS A 52 6.34 -4.88 12.27
N PHE A 53 5.02 -4.81 12.22
CA PHE A 53 4.14 -5.43 13.20
C PHE A 53 2.99 -6.14 12.49
N LYS A 54 2.57 -7.28 13.02
CA LYS A 54 1.44 -8.04 12.46
C LYS A 54 0.21 -7.82 13.33
N ASP A 55 -0.91 -7.42 12.72
CA ASP A 55 -2.16 -7.26 13.45
C ASP A 55 -2.86 -8.62 13.70
N ARG A 56 -3.93 -8.56 14.50
CA ARG A 56 -4.76 -9.74 14.80
C ARG A 56 -5.53 -10.27 13.59
N ARG A 57 -5.70 -9.45 12.54
CA ARG A 57 -6.42 -9.82 11.32
C ARG A 57 -5.49 -10.44 10.27
N GLY A 58 -4.19 -10.59 10.57
CA GLY A 58 -3.18 -11.22 9.72
C GLY A 58 -2.38 -10.26 8.83
N THR A 59 -2.68 -8.95 8.85
CA THR A 59 -1.98 -7.95 8.03
C THR A 59 -0.69 -7.51 8.71
N THR A 60 0.40 -7.52 7.95
CA THR A 60 1.71 -7.01 8.39
C THR A 60 1.86 -5.56 7.96
N TYR A 61 1.97 -4.67 8.92
CA TYR A 61 2.21 -3.24 8.71
C TYR A 61 3.68 -2.94 8.93
N GLY A 62 4.24 -1.98 8.20
CA GLY A 62 5.60 -1.55 8.47
C GLY A 62 6.05 -0.29 7.75
N ILE A 63 7.27 0.12 8.05
CA ILE A 63 7.92 1.29 7.48
C ILE A 63 9.30 0.88 6.99
N CYS A 64 9.65 1.32 5.78
CA CYS A 64 10.94 1.08 5.16
C CYS A 64 11.91 2.26 5.37
N ALA A 65 13.18 2.05 5.08
CA ALA A 65 14.24 3.03 5.28
C ALA A 65 14.06 4.32 4.48
N ILE A 66 13.48 4.22 3.27
CA ILE A 66 13.22 5.38 2.41
C ILE A 66 11.72 5.66 2.48
N PRO A 67 11.27 6.76 3.11
CA PRO A 67 9.84 7.06 3.31
C PRO A 67 9.14 7.58 2.04
N VAL A 68 9.79 7.45 0.88
CA VAL A 68 9.23 7.82 -0.41
C VAL A 68 8.46 6.61 -0.93
N GLY A 69 7.14 6.74 -1.10
CA GLY A 69 6.28 5.71 -1.65
C GLY A 69 5.67 4.74 -0.64
N GLY A 70 5.27 3.56 -1.11
CA GLY A 70 4.67 2.49 -0.30
C GLY A 70 4.19 1.35 -1.19
N TYR A 71 3.69 0.27 -0.58
CA TYR A 71 3.06 -0.81 -1.32
C TYR A 71 2.04 -1.59 -0.47
N ASN A 72 1.07 -2.16 -1.17
CA ASN A 72 0.06 -3.08 -0.65
C ASN A 72 0.20 -4.47 -1.29
N LYS A 73 0.40 -5.50 -0.48
CA LYS A 73 0.34 -6.90 -0.94
C LYS A 73 -1.04 -7.47 -0.64
N LEU A 74 -1.85 -7.66 -1.68
CA LEU A 74 -3.18 -8.24 -1.59
C LEU A 74 -3.12 -9.76 -1.79
N LEU A 75 -3.90 -10.51 -0.99
CA LEU A 75 -3.96 -11.96 -1.07
C LEU A 75 -4.50 -12.42 -2.44
N GLY A 76 -3.74 -13.26 -3.12
CA GLY A 76 -4.08 -13.81 -4.42
C GLY A 76 -4.08 -12.77 -5.53
N MET A 77 -3.20 -11.75 -5.44
CA MET A 77 -2.87 -10.89 -6.58
C MET A 77 -1.81 -11.54 -7.48
N ASP A 78 -0.91 -12.35 -6.89
CA ASP A 78 0.02 -13.19 -7.64
C ASP A 78 -0.70 -14.49 -8.07
N ARG A 79 -0.54 -14.86 -9.34
CA ARG A 79 -1.16 -16.06 -9.92
C ARG A 79 -0.54 -17.35 -9.39
N ASN A 80 0.71 -17.30 -8.93
CA ASN A 80 1.43 -18.46 -8.40
C ASN A 80 1.32 -18.62 -6.88
N GLU A 81 0.55 -17.76 -6.21
CA GLU A 81 0.40 -17.80 -4.75
C GLU A 81 -0.51 -18.95 -4.31
N SER A 82 -0.02 -19.80 -3.41
CA SER A 82 -0.81 -20.87 -2.82
C SER A 82 -1.77 -20.30 -1.78
N ILE A 83 -3.05 -20.13 -2.15
CA ILE A 83 -4.08 -19.57 -1.26
C ILE A 83 -4.71 -20.68 -0.41
N PRO A 84 -4.68 -20.56 0.93
CA PRO A 84 -5.36 -21.49 1.83
C PRO A 84 -6.86 -21.62 1.49
N PRO A 85 -7.45 -22.83 1.56
CA PRO A 85 -8.85 -23.06 1.19
C PRO A 85 -9.84 -22.17 1.95
N ASP A 86 -9.56 -21.86 3.21
CA ASP A 86 -10.34 -21.01 4.12
C ASP A 86 -10.24 -19.50 3.79
N MET A 87 -9.26 -19.11 2.98
CA MET A 87 -9.05 -17.71 2.58
C MET A 87 -9.34 -17.44 1.10
N LYS A 88 -9.77 -18.45 0.32
CA LYS A 88 -10.15 -18.29 -1.09
C LYS A 88 -11.18 -17.19 -1.29
N ASP A 89 -12.19 -17.07 -0.45
CA ASP A 89 -13.23 -16.03 -0.58
C ASP A 89 -12.71 -14.61 -0.32
N LYS A 90 -11.57 -14.49 0.37
CA LYS A 90 -10.89 -13.22 0.67
C LYS A 90 -9.80 -12.89 -0.36
N SER A 91 -9.57 -13.77 -1.34
CA SER A 91 -8.64 -13.54 -2.43
C SER A 91 -9.16 -12.43 -3.35
N TYR A 92 -8.24 -11.58 -3.81
CA TYR A 92 -8.49 -10.56 -4.83
C TYR A 92 -9.14 -11.16 -6.08
N HIS A 93 -8.63 -12.29 -6.58
CA HIS A 93 -9.15 -12.92 -7.81
C HIS A 93 -10.60 -13.39 -7.72
N ASN A 94 -11.07 -13.79 -6.53
CA ASN A 94 -12.43 -14.29 -6.35
C ASN A 94 -13.47 -13.18 -6.12
N LYS A 95 -13.04 -11.92 -5.99
CA LYS A 95 -13.97 -10.80 -5.86
C LYS A 95 -14.57 -10.38 -7.21
N PRO A 96 -15.83 -9.86 -7.20
CA PRO A 96 -16.45 -9.30 -8.40
C PRO A 96 -15.65 -8.11 -8.94
N PHE A 97 -15.75 -7.90 -10.26
CA PHE A 97 -14.94 -6.92 -10.99
C PHE A 97 -15.04 -5.50 -10.41
N TYR A 98 -16.22 -5.06 -9.97
CA TYR A 98 -16.38 -3.73 -9.39
C TYR A 98 -15.55 -3.53 -8.11
N LYS A 99 -15.33 -4.57 -7.28
CA LYS A 99 -14.49 -4.47 -6.08
C LYS A 99 -13.01 -4.40 -6.41
N LYS A 100 -12.60 -5.12 -7.46
CA LYS A 100 -11.24 -5.04 -8.02
C LYS A 100 -10.98 -3.64 -8.57
N LEU A 101 -11.93 -3.15 -9.36
CA LEU A 101 -11.93 -1.78 -9.85
C LEU A 101 -11.92 -0.78 -8.72
N MET A 102 -12.73 -0.89 -7.67
CA MET A 102 -12.68 0.05 -6.55
C MET A 102 -11.31 0.07 -5.87
N VAL A 103 -10.64 -1.08 -5.75
CA VAL A 103 -9.29 -1.12 -5.20
C VAL A 103 -8.28 -0.47 -6.13
N SER A 104 -8.41 -0.56 -7.46
CA SER A 104 -7.50 0.12 -8.41
C SER A 104 -7.87 1.60 -8.61
N ILE A 105 -9.13 1.90 -8.91
CA ILE A 105 -9.68 3.23 -9.22
C ILE A 105 -9.53 4.23 -8.07
N ASP A 106 -9.39 3.79 -6.81
CA ASP A 106 -9.51 4.68 -5.65
C ASP A 106 -8.48 5.82 -5.59
N THR A 107 -7.48 5.88 -6.47
CA THR A 107 -6.81 7.14 -6.90
C THR A 107 -5.74 6.85 -7.96
N ASP A 108 -6.05 6.11 -9.02
CA ASP A 108 -5.12 6.00 -10.15
C ASP A 108 -5.08 7.34 -10.90
N CYS A 109 -3.87 7.91 -11.07
CA CYS A 109 -3.58 8.91 -12.10
C CYS A 109 -2.80 8.25 -13.22
#